data_AF-A0A2E2WXZ3-F1
#
_entry.id   AF-A0A2E2WXZ3-F1
#
_cell.length_a   1.000
_cell.length_b   1.000
_cell.length_c   1.000
_cell.angle_alpha   90.00
_cell.angle_beta   90.00
_cell.angle_gamma   90.00
#
_symmetry.space_group_name_H-M   'P 1'
#
loop_
_entity.id
_entity.type
_entity.pdbx_description
1 polymer ?
#
loop_
_entity_poly.entity_id
_entity_poly.type
_entity_poly.pdbx_seq_one_letter_code
_entity_poly.pdbx_strand_id
1 'polypeptide(L)' 'MTEILDTTKIDEIRAIIDRGLGTTQSRELIAASEVADLLLDLRLLLATTDADLEAAPTN' A
#
# COMPACT_ATOMS: atom_id res chain seq x y z
N MET A 1 -20.22 -8.95 9.57
CA MET A 1 -20.11 -7.53 9.14
C MET A 1 -18.65 -7.09 9.09
N THR A 2 -17.78 -7.59 9.97
CA THR A 2 -16.34 -7.29 10.05
C THR A 2 -15.57 -7.63 8.76
N GLU A 3 -15.87 -8.75 8.11
CA GLU A 3 -15.16 -9.24 6.91
C GLU A 3 -15.28 -8.31 5.67
N ILE A 4 -16.37 -7.55 5.57
CA ILE A 4 -16.60 -6.60 4.47
C ILE A 4 -15.73 -5.34 4.66
N LEU A 5 -15.45 -4.97 5.91
CA LEU A 5 -14.64 -3.81 6.25
C LEU A 5 -13.16 -4.04 5.92
N ASP A 6 -12.67 -5.26 6.16
CA ASP A 6 -11.29 -5.65 5.83
C ASP A 6 -11.06 -5.72 4.32
N THR A 7 -12.02 -6.26 3.56
CA THR A 7 -11.93 -6.32 2.09
C THR A 7 -11.86 -4.90 1.49
N THR A 8 -12.64 -3.96 2.03
CA THR A 8 -12.67 -2.57 1.55
C THR A 8 -11.34 -1.85 1.79
N LYS A 9 -10.69 -2.08 2.95
CA LYS A 9 -9.37 -1.51 3.26
C LYS A 9 -8.27 -2.07 2.36
N ILE A 10 -8.31 -3.37 2.09
CA ILE A 10 -7.35 -4.03 1.18
C ILE A 10 -7.45 -3.44 -0.23
N ASP A 11 -8.66 -3.21 -0.74
CA ASP A 11 -8.87 -2.61 -2.06
C ASP A 11 -8.35 -1.16 -2.14
N GLU A 12 -8.51 -0.39 -1.07
CA GLU A 12 -8.02 0.99 -1.00
C GLU A 12 -6.49 1.06 -0.99
N ILE A 13 -5.84 0.19 -0.21
CA ILE A 13 -4.38 0.05 -0.20
C ILE A 13 -3.87 -0.40 -1.56
N ARG A 14 -4.54 -1.38 -2.17
CA ARG A 14 -4.21 -1.86 -3.51
C ARG A 14 -4.30 -0.75 -4.55
N ALA A 15 -5.31 0.11 -4.49
CA ALA A 15 -5.42 1.26 -5.39
C ALA A 15 -4.28 2.28 -5.23
N ILE A 16 -3.76 2.46 -4.01
CA ILE A 16 -2.61 3.34 -3.74
C ILE A 16 -1.33 2.71 -4.30
N ILE A 17 -1.12 1.41 -4.08
CA ILE A 17 0.02 0.65 -4.62
C ILE A 17 0.00 0.70 -6.15
N ASP A 18 -1.12 0.36 -6.77
CA ASP A 18 -1.27 0.30 -8.22
C ASP A 18 -1.03 1.67 -8.88
N ARG A 19 -1.39 2.77 -8.21
CA ARG A 19 -1.10 4.12 -8.68
C ARG A 19 0.40 4.41 -8.69
N GLY A 20 1.11 4.12 -7.60
CA GLY A 20 2.56 4.36 -7.50
C GLY A 20 3.38 3.47 -8.45
N LEU A 21 2.95 2.22 -8.62
CA LEU A 21 3.58 1.29 -9.57
C LEU A 21 3.24 1.62 -11.02
N GLY A 22 2.02 2.05 -11.33
CA GLY A 22 1.58 2.41 -12.68
C GLY A 22 2.33 3.60 -13.27
N THR A 23 2.65 4.61 -12.45
CA THR A 23 3.51 5.73 -12.86
C THR A 23 4.94 5.28 -13.13
N THR A 24 5.41 4.25 -12.43
CA THR A 24 6.75 3.68 -12.58
C THR A 24 6.85 2.83 -13.85
N GLN A 25 5.82 2.03 -14.13
CA GLN A 25 5.71 1.17 -15.31
C GLN A 25 5.68 1.94 -16.63
N SER A 26 5.10 3.14 -16.63
CA SER A 26 4.92 3.95 -17.84
C SER A 26 6.19 4.74 -18.25
N ARG A 27 7.24 4.72 -17.44
CA ARG A 27 8.48 5.46 -17.71
C ARG A 27 9.59 4.49 -18.14
N GLU A 28 10.26 4.81 -19.25
CA GLU A 28 11.37 4.00 -19.77
C GLU A 28 12.65 4.12 -18.90
N LEU A 29 12.84 5.26 -18.21
CA LEU A 29 13.99 5.53 -17.34
C LEU A 29 13.53 6.24 -16.06
N ILE A 30 13.87 5.66 -14.91
CA ILE A 30 13.59 6.21 -13.57
C ILE A 30 14.88 6.23 -12.76
N ALA A 31 15.07 7.27 -11.96
CA ALA A 31 16.21 7.36 -11.06
C ALA A 31 16.11 6.29 -9.96
N ALA A 32 17.21 5.61 -9.65
CA ALA A 32 17.23 4.59 -8.59
C ALA A 32 16.77 5.15 -7.22
N SER A 33 16.99 6.44 -6.97
CA SER A 33 16.47 7.14 -5.78
C SER A 33 14.95 7.22 -5.76
N GLU A 34 14.30 7.50 -6.89
CA GLU A 34 12.84 7.59 -6.99
C GLU A 34 12.19 6.21 -6.78
N VAL A 35 12.85 5.13 -7.21
CA VAL A 35 12.42 3.76 -6.88
C VAL A 35 12.58 3.46 -5.39
N ALA A 36 13.69 3.89 -4.77
CA ALA A 36 13.93 3.67 -3.35
C ALA A 36 12.91 4.41 -2.47
N ASP A 37 12.55 5.65 -2.85
CA ASP A 37 11.54 6.45 -2.17
C ASP A 37 10.16 5.80 -2.28
N LEU A 38 9.76 5.35 -3.48
CA LEU A 38 8.50 4.62 -3.67
C LEU A 38 8.44 3.34 -2.82
N LEU A 39 9.51 2.55 -2.79
CA LEU A 39 9.58 1.34 -1.97
C LEU A 39 9.49 1.64 -0.47
N LEU A 40 10.07 2.76 -0.03
CA LEU A 40 9.98 3.21 1.36
C LEU A 40 8.55 3.63 1.73
N ASP A 41 7.88 4.38 0.86
CA ASP A 41 6.49 4.79 1.04
C ASP A 41 5.55 3.58 1.11
N LEU A 42 5.74 2.59 0.22
CA LEU A 42 4.99 1.33 0.25
C LEU A 42 5.20 0.56 1.55
N ARG A 43 6.44 0.50 2.04
CA ARG A 43 6.75 -0.17 3.31
C ARG A 43 6.05 0.51 4.49
N LEU A 44 6.05 1.84 4.53
CA LEU A 44 5.39 2.60 5.58
C LEU A 44 3.87 2.38 5.55
N LEU A 45 3.26 2.44 4.36
CA LEU A 45 1.82 2.19 4.17
C LEU A 45 1.40 0.79 4.62
N LEU A 46 2.20 -0.24 4.28
CA LEU A 46 1.93 -1.61 4.69
C LEU A 46 2.12 -1.79 6.20
N ALA A 47 3.17 -1.21 6.79
CA ALA A 47 3.43 -1.30 8.23
C ALA A 47 2.36 -0.60 9.08
N THR A 48 1.82 0.54 8.62
CA THR A 48 0.71 1.20 9.30
C THR A 48 -0.57 0.37 9.22
N THR A 49 -0.78 -0.30 8.09
CA THR A 49 -1.94 -1.19 7.91
C THR A 49 -1.84 -2.41 8.82
N ASP A 50 -0.68 -3.05 8.91
CA ASP A 50 -0.48 -4.21 9.79
C ASP A 50 -0.73 -3.84 11.26
N ALA A 51 -0.25 -2.68 11.70
CA ALA A 51 -0.52 -2.19 13.05
C ALA A 51 -2.01 -1.90 13.31
N ASP A 52 -2.72 -1.33 12.33
CA ASP A 52 -4.15 -1.06 12.41
C ASP A 52 -5.01 -2.34 12.32
N LEU A 53 -4.53 -3.37 11.63
CA LEU A 53 -5.15 -4.70 11.56
C LEU A 53 -4.92 -5.49 12.86
N GLU A 54 -3.73 -5.41 13.45
CA GLU A 54 -3.38 -6.10 14.71
C GLU A 54 -4.07 -5.46 15.94
N ALA A 55 -4.34 -4.15 15.88
CA ALA A 55 -5.09 -3.42 16.91
C ALA A 55 -6.62 -3.60 16.83
N ALA A 56 -7.14 -4.23 15.77
CA ALA A 56 -8.56 -4.51 15.65
C ALA A 56 -8.98 -5.59 16.66
N PRO A 57 -10.01 -5.36 17.50
CA PRO A 57 -10.44 -6.35 18.48
C PRO A 57 -10.95 -7.59 17.75
N THR A 58 -10.29 -8.72 17.98
CA THR A 58 -10.72 -10.03 17.50
C THR A 58 -12.04 -10.38 18.20
N ASN A 59 -13.16 -10.15 17.52
CA ASN A 59 -14.52 -10.48 17.97
C ASN A 59 -15.12 -11.54 17.05
#